data_AF-A0A925L173-F1
#
_entry.id   AF-A0A925L173-F1
#
_cell.length_a   1.000
_cell.length_b   1.000
_cell.length_c   1.000
_cell.angle_alpha   90.00
_cell.angle_beta   90.00
_cell.angle_gamma   90.00
#
_symmetry.space_group_name_H-M   'P 1'
#
loop_
_entity.id
_entity.type
_entity.pdbx_description
1 polymer ?
#
loop_
_entity_poly.entity_id
_entity_poly.type
_entity_poly.pdbx_seq_one_letter_code
_entity_poly.pdbx_strand_id
1 'polypeptide(L)'
;RYGGLATRMPKYALVFLFLTMAAVGLPGTGGFVGEFLVLLGVFQVNTWVAFFAATGLVLGAAYMLYLYRRVVFGRLTRDDLKDILDLSPREVAMFAPIIVLVIWMGVYPSTFLDPMHASVAKLIDNFELAKAATSGLSVAAR
;
A
#
# COMPACT_ATOMS: atom_id res chain seq x y z
N ARG A 1 15.83 4.67 17.60
CA ARG A 1 15.37 4.68 19.01
C ARG A 1 14.74 3.34 19.38
N TYR A 2 13.81 2.82 18.58
CA TYR A 2 13.23 1.49 18.75
C TYR A 2 14.12 0.39 18.13
N GLY A 3 14.24 -0.74 18.82
CA GLY A 3 15.00 -1.92 18.42
C GLY A 3 14.74 -3.05 19.42
N GLY A 4 14.51 -4.27 18.95
CA GLY A 4 14.31 -5.45 19.80
C GLY A 4 12.88 -5.63 20.32
N LEU A 5 11.90 -5.02 19.66
CA LEU A 5 10.48 -5.10 20.07
C LEU A 5 9.95 -6.54 20.09
N ALA A 6 10.51 -7.46 19.29
CA ALA A 6 10.09 -8.88 19.30
C ALA A 6 10.19 -9.53 20.69
N THR A 7 11.15 -9.11 21.52
CA THR A 7 11.40 -9.71 22.84
C THR A 7 10.46 -9.18 23.92
N ARG A 8 9.98 -7.93 23.81
CA ARG A 8 9.11 -7.29 24.83
C ARG A 8 7.65 -7.20 24.41
N MET A 9 7.37 -7.01 23.11
CA MET A 9 6.02 -6.83 22.55
C MET A 9 5.80 -7.76 21.33
N PRO A 10 5.74 -9.09 21.52
CA PRO A 10 5.60 -10.04 20.42
C PRO A 10 4.27 -9.88 19.65
N LYS A 11 3.15 -9.54 20.31
CA LYS A 11 1.87 -9.34 19.61
C LYS A 11 1.93 -8.08 18.75
N TYR A 12 2.47 -6.99 19.28
CA TYR A 12 2.69 -5.78 18.49
C TYR A 12 3.61 -6.03 17.29
N ALA A 13 4.71 -6.77 17.49
CA ALA A 13 5.63 -7.11 16.40
C ALA A 13 4.93 -7.88 15.27
N LEU A 14 4.03 -8.81 15.58
CA LEU A 14 3.23 -9.54 14.58
C LEU A 14 2.25 -8.64 13.83
N VAL A 15 1.49 -7.81 14.56
CA VAL A 15 0.54 -6.86 13.94
C VAL A 15 1.30 -5.87 13.04
N PHE A 16 2.43 -5.36 13.52
CA PHE A 16 3.30 -4.46 12.77
C PHE A 16 3.88 -5.14 11.53
N LEU A 17 4.30 -6.42 11.63
CA LEU A 17 4.75 -7.18 10.46
C LEU A 17 3.65 -7.29 9.42
N PHE A 18 2.45 -7.71 9.83
CA PHE A 18 1.31 -7.87 8.94
C PHE A 18 1.00 -6.56 8.20
N LEU A 19 0.90 -5.45 8.93
CA LEU A 19 0.61 -4.15 8.33
C LEU A 19 1.77 -3.63 7.46
N THR A 20 3.02 -3.92 7.82
CA THR A 20 4.17 -3.61 6.96
C THR A 20 4.10 -4.40 5.66
N MET A 21 3.75 -5.69 5.72
CA MET A 21 3.61 -6.51 4.53
C MET A 21 2.44 -6.04 3.65
N ALA A 22 1.34 -5.63 4.26
CA ALA A 22 0.22 -5.03 3.55
C ALA A 22 0.61 -3.71 2.86
N ALA A 23 1.43 -2.88 3.51
CA ALA A 23 1.91 -1.62 2.95
C ALA A 23 2.92 -1.80 1.80
N VAL A 24 3.61 -2.94 1.75
CA VAL A 24 4.58 -3.29 0.70
C VAL A 24 3.90 -3.98 -0.50
N GLY A 25 2.60 -4.24 -0.41
CA GLY A 25 1.87 -4.92 -1.47
C GLY A 25 2.08 -6.44 -1.46
N LEU A 26 2.06 -7.08 -0.28
CA LEU A 26 2.03 -8.54 -0.20
C LEU A 26 0.75 -9.08 -0.88
N PRO A 27 0.85 -10.10 -1.76
CA PRO A 27 -0.32 -10.73 -2.36
C PRO A 27 -1.32 -11.20 -1.29
N GLY A 28 -2.61 -10.94 -1.54
CA GLY A 28 -3.68 -11.18 -0.57
C GLY A 28 -3.97 -9.99 0.37
N THR A 29 -3.27 -8.86 0.19
CA THR A 29 -3.61 -7.59 0.85
C THR A 29 -4.14 -6.57 -0.16
N GLY A 30 -5.01 -5.66 0.29
CA GLY A 30 -5.60 -4.63 -0.59
C GLY A 30 -4.57 -3.71 -1.26
N GLY A 31 -3.42 -3.49 -0.62
CA GLY A 31 -2.33 -2.67 -1.18
C GLY A 31 -1.79 -3.24 -2.50
N PHE A 32 -1.59 -4.56 -2.55
CA PHE A 32 -1.13 -5.24 -3.77
C PHE A 32 -2.08 -5.04 -4.95
N VAL A 33 -3.39 -5.20 -4.72
CA VAL A 33 -4.39 -5.06 -5.79
C VAL A 33 -4.35 -3.66 -6.39
N GLY A 34 -4.28 -2.63 -5.54
CA GLY A 34 -4.19 -1.23 -6.01
C GLY A 34 -2.92 -0.96 -6.81
N GLU A 35 -1.75 -1.31 -6.27
CA GLU A 35 -0.47 -1.07 -6.93
C GLU A 35 -0.33 -1.86 -8.24
N PHE A 36 -0.84 -3.09 -8.28
CA PHE A 36 -0.82 -3.91 -9.49
C PHE A 36 -1.72 -3.35 -10.59
N LEU A 37 -2.95 -2.92 -10.25
CA LEU A 37 -3.84 -2.27 -11.22
C LEU A 37 -3.24 -0.98 -11.78
N VAL A 38 -2.59 -0.17 -10.94
CA VAL A 38 -1.88 1.04 -11.36
C VAL A 38 -0.75 0.70 -12.32
N LEU A 39 0.08 -0.30 -12.01
CA LEU A 39 1.16 -0.73 -12.89
C LEU A 39 0.65 -1.25 -14.22
N LEU A 40 -0.43 -2.05 -14.23
CA LEU A 40 -1.07 -2.50 -15.47
C LEU A 40 -1.58 -1.34 -16.31
N GLY A 41 -2.22 -0.34 -15.68
CA GLY A 41 -2.71 0.84 -16.39
C GLY A 41 -1.58 1.65 -17.02
N VAL A 42 -0.50 1.91 -16.28
CA VAL A 42 0.67 2.64 -16.81
C VAL A 42 1.39 1.84 -17.89
N PHE A 43 1.49 0.53 -17.76
CA PHE A 43 2.14 -0.34 -18.74
C PHE A 43 1.48 -0.27 -20.11
N GLN A 44 0.15 -0.12 -20.16
CA GLN A 44 -0.60 0.05 -21.41
C GLN A 44 -0.31 1.39 -22.11
N VAL A 45 0.10 2.42 -21.35
CA VAL A 45 0.39 3.77 -21.88
C VAL A 45 1.86 3.94 -22.23
N ASN A 46 2.77 3.54 -21.34
CA ASN A 46 4.21 3.70 -21.54
C ASN A 46 5.03 2.68 -20.71
N THR A 47 5.70 1.76 -21.40
CA THR A 47 6.54 0.72 -20.80
C THR A 47 7.71 1.27 -19.98
N TRP A 48 8.33 2.38 -20.41
CA TRP A 48 9.46 2.98 -19.67
C TRP A 48 9.03 3.55 -18.34
N VAL A 49 7.88 4.23 -18.31
CA VAL A 49 7.32 4.77 -17.05
C VAL A 49 6.93 3.62 -16.13
N ALA A 50 6.31 2.55 -16.66
CA ALA A 50 5.99 1.36 -15.89
C ALA A 50 7.23 0.67 -15.31
N PHE A 51 8.33 0.61 -16.06
CA PHE A 51 9.60 0.05 -15.60
C PHE A 51 10.18 0.80 -14.39
N PHE A 52 10.21 2.14 -14.46
CA PHE A 52 10.67 2.96 -13.33
C PHE A 52 9.71 2.88 -12.14
N ALA A 53 8.39 2.85 -12.37
CA ALA A 53 7.40 2.66 -11.31
C ALA A 53 7.56 1.30 -10.60
N ALA A 54 7.72 0.22 -11.36
CA ALA A 54 7.95 -1.12 -10.81
C ALA A 54 9.29 -1.20 -10.03
N THR A 55 10.34 -0.55 -10.54
CA THR A 55 11.61 -0.45 -9.81
C THR A 55 11.46 0.30 -8.49
N GLY A 56 10.71 1.42 -8.48
CA GLY A 56 10.38 2.17 -7.28
C GLY A 56 9.62 1.33 -6.25
N LEU A 57 8.67 0.51 -6.70
CA LEU A 57 7.93 -0.42 -5.86
C LEU A 57 8.88 -1.42 -5.16
N VAL A 58 9.81 -2.03 -5.90
CA VAL A 58 10.79 -2.98 -5.34
C VAL A 58 11.71 -2.31 -4.32
N LEU A 59 12.18 -1.09 -4.60
CA LEU A 59 13.01 -0.34 -3.65
C LEU A 59 12.24 0.05 -2.38
N GLY A 60 10.96 0.43 -2.53
CA GLY A 60 10.05 0.68 -1.40
C GLY A 60 9.88 -0.56 -0.51
N ALA A 61 9.67 -1.72 -1.13
CA ALA A 61 9.58 -3.01 -0.44
C ALA A 61 10.86 -3.32 0.36
N ALA A 62 12.02 -3.16 -0.28
CA ALA A 62 13.32 -3.39 0.35
C ALA A 62 13.55 -2.45 1.56
N TYR A 63 13.17 -1.17 1.43
CA TYR A 63 13.26 -0.21 2.53
C TYR A 63 12.36 -0.60 3.71
N MET A 64 11.11 -0.98 3.46
CA MET A 64 10.16 -1.36 4.52
C MET A 64 10.60 -2.63 5.26
N LEU A 65 11.12 -3.63 4.55
CA LEU A 65 11.70 -4.83 5.17
C LEU A 65 12.94 -4.49 6.00
N TYR A 66 13.80 -3.61 5.48
CA TYR A 66 14.96 -3.13 6.23
C TYR A 66 14.55 -2.38 7.51
N LEU A 67 13.54 -1.52 7.42
CA LEU A 67 12.96 -0.80 8.57
C LEU A 67 12.40 -1.78 9.60
N TYR A 68 11.57 -2.74 9.17
CA TYR A 68 11.01 -3.76 10.04
C TYR A 68 12.11 -4.52 10.80
N ARG A 69 13.14 -4.97 10.08
CA ARG A 69 14.29 -5.66 10.69
C ARG A 69 14.96 -4.80 11.76
N ARG A 70 15.18 -3.52 11.49
CA ARG A 70 15.84 -2.59 12.44
C ARG A 70 15.00 -2.33 13.68
N VAL A 71 13.68 -2.18 13.50
CA VAL A 71 12.73 -1.84 14.58
C VAL A 71 12.41 -3.06 15.45
N VAL A 72 12.15 -4.22 14.83
CA VAL A 72 11.70 -5.42 15.54
C VAL A 72 12.86 -6.28 16.01
N PHE A 73 13.88 -6.50 15.18
CA PHE A 73 15.02 -7.37 15.49
C PHE A 73 16.31 -6.62 15.85
N GLY A 74 16.25 -5.30 15.98
CA GLY A 74 17.38 -4.50 16.48
C GLY A 74 17.83 -4.90 17.89
N ARG A 75 19.01 -4.45 18.33
CA ARG A 75 19.45 -4.66 19.72
C ARG A 75 18.69 -3.72 20.65
N LEU A 76 18.14 -4.26 21.75
CA LEU A 76 17.69 -3.49 22.91
C LEU A 76 18.93 -2.92 23.62
N THR A 77 19.22 -1.64 23.41
CA THR A 77 20.44 -1.00 23.96
C THR A 77 20.15 -0.02 25.11
N ARG A 78 18.89 0.21 25.47
CA ARG A 78 18.48 1.27 26.41
C ARG A 78 17.43 0.76 27.40
N ASP A 79 17.58 1.15 28.66
CA ASP A 79 16.74 0.71 29.78
C ASP A 79 15.27 1.17 29.67
N ASP A 80 14.99 2.29 28.99
CA ASP A 80 13.63 2.81 28.81
C ASP A 80 12.70 1.87 28.02
N LEU A 81 13.25 0.96 27.20
CA LEU A 81 12.48 -0.05 26.47
C LEU A 81 12.25 -1.33 27.30
N LYS A 82 12.83 -1.42 28.49
CA LYS A 82 12.65 -2.59 29.35
C LYS A 82 11.25 -2.62 29.95
N ASP A 83 10.60 -1.50 30.24
CA ASP A 83 9.27 -1.52 30.90
C ASP A 83 8.08 -1.37 29.94
N ILE A 84 8.31 -1.47 28.63
CA ILE A 84 7.22 -1.39 27.65
C ILE A 84 6.34 -2.65 27.71
N LEU A 85 5.03 -2.43 27.87
CA LEU A 85 4.00 -3.46 27.87
C LEU A 85 3.57 -3.79 26.44
N ASP A 86 3.27 -5.06 26.20
CA ASP A 86 2.67 -5.52 24.93
C ASP A 86 1.21 -5.08 24.80
N LEU A 87 0.62 -5.27 23.62
CA LEU A 87 -0.74 -4.89 23.29
C LEU A 87 -1.76 -5.39 24.32
N SER A 88 -2.51 -4.43 24.86
CA SER A 88 -3.72 -4.67 25.64
C SER A 88 -4.84 -5.21 24.76
N PRO A 89 -5.83 -5.94 25.33
CA PRO A 89 -6.96 -6.46 24.56
C PRO A 89 -7.76 -5.38 23.83
N ARG A 90 -7.81 -4.16 24.40
CA ARG A 90 -8.45 -3.00 23.77
C ARG A 90 -7.71 -2.58 22.50
N GLU A 91 -6.38 -2.54 22.54
CA GLU A 91 -5.58 -2.18 21.36
C GLU A 91 -5.66 -3.25 20.27
N VAL A 92 -5.68 -4.52 20.65
CA VAL A 92 -5.93 -5.62 19.69
C VAL A 92 -7.30 -5.45 19.01
N ALA A 93 -8.34 -5.11 19.77
CA ALA A 93 -9.67 -4.86 19.23
C ALA A 93 -9.72 -3.66 18.26
N MET A 94 -8.84 -2.67 18.41
CA MET A 94 -8.71 -1.55 17.47
C MET A 94 -8.00 -1.96 16.17
N PHE A 95 -6.99 -2.83 16.23
CA PHE A 95 -6.27 -3.31 15.05
C PHE A 95 -7.04 -4.38 14.25
N ALA A 96 -7.83 -5.20 14.94
CA ALA A 96 -8.60 -6.29 14.33
C ALA A 96 -9.46 -5.85 13.11
N PRO A 97 -10.31 -4.81 13.17
CA PRO A 97 -11.12 -4.41 12.02
C PRO A 97 -10.27 -3.92 10.85
N ILE A 98 -9.14 -3.26 11.11
CA ILE A 98 -8.23 -2.80 10.06
C ILE A 98 -7.61 -3.99 9.33
N ILE A 99 -7.13 -4.98 10.08
CA ILE A 99 -6.55 -6.21 9.52
C ILE A 99 -7.58 -6.95 8.67
N VAL A 100 -8.82 -7.08 9.16
CA VAL A 100 -9.91 -7.72 8.43
C VAL A 100 -10.20 -6.99 7.11
N LEU A 101 -10.27 -5.66 7.13
CA LEU A 101 -10.48 -4.86 5.92
C LEU A 101 -9.33 -5.01 4.92
N VAL A 102 -8.08 -5.01 5.37
CA VAL A 102 -6.90 -5.22 4.52
C VAL A 102 -6.95 -6.57 3.80
N ILE A 103 -7.34 -7.62 4.50
CA ILE A 103 -7.49 -8.96 3.92
C ILE A 103 -8.70 -9.01 2.98
N TRP A 104 -9.84 -8.46 3.38
CA TRP A 104 -11.05 -8.43 2.55
C TRP A 104 -10.77 -7.73 1.22
N MET A 105 -10.17 -6.53 1.25
CA MET A 105 -9.80 -5.82 0.03
C MET A 105 -8.81 -6.59 -0.84
N GLY A 106 -7.94 -7.42 -0.25
CA GLY A 106 -6.98 -8.22 -1.01
C GLY A 106 -7.58 -9.48 -1.63
N VAL A 107 -8.47 -10.17 -0.92
CA VAL A 107 -9.08 -11.43 -1.34
C VAL A 107 -10.27 -11.21 -2.27
N TYR A 108 -11.10 -10.21 -1.98
CA TYR A 108 -12.30 -9.90 -2.75
C TYR A 108 -12.40 -8.38 -3.03
N PRO A 109 -11.55 -7.86 -3.93
CA PRO A 109 -11.48 -6.43 -4.21
C PRO A 109 -12.73 -5.88 -4.92
N SER A 110 -13.52 -6.72 -5.60
CA SER A 110 -14.68 -6.29 -6.38
C SER A 110 -15.75 -5.60 -5.53
N THR A 111 -15.90 -5.95 -4.23
CA THR A 111 -16.77 -5.21 -3.30
C THR A 111 -16.48 -3.70 -3.29
N PHE A 112 -15.21 -3.32 -3.47
CA PHE A 112 -14.75 -1.94 -3.45
C PHE A 112 -14.60 -1.35 -4.86
N LEU A 113 -14.20 -2.16 -5.84
CA LEU A 113 -13.99 -1.70 -7.22
C LEU A 113 -15.30 -1.51 -7.99
N ASP A 114 -16.28 -2.39 -7.82
CA ASP A 114 -17.52 -2.37 -8.60
C ASP A 114 -18.30 -1.06 -8.47
N PRO A 115 -18.49 -0.49 -7.26
CA PRO A 115 -19.17 0.79 -7.11
C PRO A 115 -18.44 1.97 -7.77
N MET A 116 -17.12 1.85 -7.99
CA MET A 116 -16.32 2.91 -8.62
C MET A 116 -16.35 2.87 -10.15
N HIS A 117 -16.71 1.75 -10.77
CA HIS A 117 -16.60 1.59 -12.23
C HIS A 117 -17.40 2.65 -13.01
N ALA A 118 -18.65 2.92 -12.61
CA ALA A 118 -19.50 3.86 -13.34
C ALA A 118 -18.98 5.31 -13.28
N SER A 119 -18.49 5.75 -12.11
CA SER A 119 -17.98 7.11 -11.94
C SER A 119 -16.62 7.30 -12.63
N VAL A 120 -15.75 6.30 -12.57
CA VAL A 120 -14.43 6.32 -13.24
C VAL A 120 -14.58 6.27 -14.76
N ALA A 121 -15.48 5.45 -15.31
CA ALA A 121 -15.71 5.40 -16.75
C ALA A 121 -16.16 6.76 -17.30
N LYS A 122 -17.13 7.40 -16.63
CA LYS A 122 -17.60 8.74 -17.01
C LYS A 122 -16.49 9.79 -16.93
N LEU A 123 -15.58 9.67 -15.96
CA LEU A 123 -14.43 10.57 -15.84
C LEU A 123 -13.47 10.42 -17.02
N ILE A 124 -13.18 9.19 -17.44
CA ILE A 124 -12.32 8.89 -18.59
C ILE A 124 -12.94 9.44 -19.88
N ASP A 125 -14.23 9.19 -20.12
CA ASP A 125 -14.93 9.68 -21.32
C ASP A 125 -14.87 11.20 -21.42
N ASN A 126 -15.16 11.91 -20.33
CA ASN A 126 -15.08 13.36 -20.29
C ASN A 126 -13.66 13.89 -20.55
N PHE A 127 -12.64 13.18 -20.02
CA PHE A 127 -11.23 13.54 -20.23
C PHE A 127 -10.82 13.39 -21.70
N GLU A 128 -11.18 12.28 -22.34
CA GLU A 128 -10.87 12.07 -23.76
C GLU A 128 -11.62 13.06 -24.67
N LEU A 129 -12.87 13.41 -24.37
CA LEU A 129 -13.61 14.47 -25.08
C LEU A 129 -12.91 15.83 -24.95
N ALA A 130 -12.47 16.21 -23.75
CA ALA A 130 -11.78 17.48 -23.53
C ALA A 130 -10.41 17.53 -24.25
N LYS A 131 -9.67 16.41 -24.23
CA LYS A 131 -8.40 16.26 -24.93
C LYS A 131 -8.58 16.35 -26.46
N ALA A 132 -9.61 15.72 -27.00
CA ALA A 132 -9.96 15.80 -28.42
C ALA A 132 -10.31 17.24 -28.84
N ALA A 133 -11.16 17.94 -28.07
CA ALA A 133 -11.52 19.34 -28.33
C ALA A 133 -10.29 20.27 -28.35
N THR A 134 -9.37 20.08 -27.40
CA THR A 134 -8.12 20.86 -27.33
C THR A 134 -7.20 20.58 -28.52
N SER A 135 -7.09 19.31 -28.94
CA SER A 135 -6.30 18.95 -30.11
C SER A 135 -6.89 19.53 -31.42
N GLY A 136 -8.23 19.56 -31.56
CA GLY A 136 -8.91 20.15 -32.71
C GLY A 136 -8.71 21.66 -32.82
N LEU A 137 -8.75 22.38 -31.69
CA LEU A 137 -8.45 23.81 -31.63
C LEU A 137 -7.00 24.12 -32.02
N SER A 138 -6.04 23.27 -31.61
CA SER A 138 -4.62 23.40 -32.00
C SER A 138 -4.39 23.19 -33.50
N VAL A 139 -5.21 22.38 -34.18
CA VAL A 139 -5.11 22.15 -35.62
C VAL A 139 -5.82 23.24 -36.40
N ALA A 140 -6.96 23.74 -35.91
CA ALA A 140 -7.69 24.85 -36.52
C ALA A 140 -7.00 26.23 -36.35
N ALA A 141 -6.11 26.37 -35.37
CA ALA A 141 -5.32 27.58 -35.13
C ALA A 141 -3.98 27.62 -35.90
N ARG A 142 -3.66 26.58 -36.69
CA ARG A 142 -2.54 26.54 -37.63
C ARG A 142 -3.07 26.69 -39.05
#